data_AF-Q5C355-F1
#
_entry.id   AF-Q5C355-F1
#
_cell.length_a   1.000
_cell.length_b   1.000
_cell.length_c   1.000
_cell.angle_alpha   90.00
_cell.angle_beta   90.00
_cell.angle_gamma   90.00
#
_symmetry.space_group_name_H-M   'P 1'
#
loop_
_entity.id
_entity.type
_entity.pdbx_description
1 polymer ?
#
loop_
_entity_poly.entity_id
_entity_poly.type
_entity_poly.pdbx_seq_one_letter_code
_entity_poly.pdbx_strand_id
1 'polypeptide(L)'
;KNGTVQEAHVVLGRAQKFVSSGFVEHLDFLPYWTAKGEYFRRLHQLDTGRSYRSLDILPKGDNLSSKSLNRSQSHITDEEIIRSMHAIDRKPLQKLTDQQVIEQATKPGDNPLNLAYQIAALHELSSRHNLDHCFSTGQHFLIVRDCVMELSRKAGIQQTWCVVRLSAALLSQFASSLAPSLSIILVCGKQLTVGIAQGPEVVVNKPLNPDELYALLREEVYSHDPVQFSLQQELILSVSSLLTSNKELFDGIKFIRLGWLLEAMKLKLESETCLDLSIDKDPYSHHPQQHNDGELCKSRSVYESVSKSLSSTNSGINTRSLGACHLYSLPPCQVKDLLLRTLKAGQDGKAQYSLNNANNSTTTTFSADV
;
A
#
# COMPACT_ATOMS: atom_id res chain seq x y z
N LYS A 1 -28.76 -13.11 15.01
CA LYS A 1 -29.55 -14.15 15.73
C LYS A 1 -28.91 -14.35 17.09
N ASN A 2 -29.69 -14.36 18.17
CA ASN A 2 -29.17 -14.58 19.52
C ASN A 2 -28.99 -16.09 19.73
N GLY A 3 -27.86 -16.49 20.29
CA GLY A 3 -27.55 -17.89 20.58
C GLY A 3 -26.76 -18.02 21.87
N THR A 4 -26.87 -19.17 22.51
CA THR A 4 -26.21 -19.49 23.78
C THR A 4 -25.20 -20.61 23.53
N VAL A 5 -23.96 -20.41 23.97
CA VAL A 5 -22.93 -21.46 23.99
C VAL A 5 -22.38 -21.54 25.41
N GLN A 6 -22.51 -22.71 26.04
CA GLN A 6 -22.03 -23.00 27.40
C GLN A 6 -22.40 -21.91 28.41
N GLU A 7 -23.71 -21.67 28.57
CA GLU A 7 -24.31 -20.73 29.54
C GLU A 7 -24.00 -19.23 29.34
N ALA A 8 -23.18 -18.85 28.35
CA ALA A 8 -22.98 -17.45 27.99
C ALA A 8 -23.95 -17.02 26.88
N HIS A 9 -24.73 -15.97 27.15
CA HIS A 9 -25.58 -15.31 26.16
C HIS A 9 -24.73 -14.50 25.18
N VAL A 10 -24.65 -14.93 23.93
CA VAL A 10 -23.90 -14.23 22.89
C VAL A 10 -24.87 -13.49 21.96
N VAL A 11 -24.80 -12.15 22.01
CA VAL A 11 -25.51 -11.27 21.07
C VAL A 11 -24.62 -11.05 19.85
N LEU A 12 -24.86 -11.85 18.82
CA LEU A 12 -24.17 -11.86 17.51
C LEU A 12 -24.46 -10.61 16.64
N GLY A 13 -24.79 -9.47 17.24
CA GLY A 13 -25.11 -8.23 16.53
C GLY A 13 -23.94 -7.24 16.41
N ARG A 14 -22.89 -7.37 17.24
CA ARG A 14 -21.79 -6.39 17.29
C ARG A 14 -20.38 -6.99 17.25
N ALA A 15 -20.22 -8.30 17.48
CA ALA A 15 -18.91 -8.95 17.37
C ALA A 15 -18.38 -8.98 15.92
N GLN A 16 -19.28 -9.00 14.94
CA GLN A 16 -18.93 -8.90 13.52
C GLN A 16 -18.35 -7.53 13.13
N LYS A 17 -18.48 -6.50 14.00
CA LYS A 17 -17.79 -5.20 13.86
C LYS A 17 -16.42 -5.16 14.52
N PHE A 18 -16.04 -6.16 15.31
CA PHE A 18 -14.73 -6.22 15.98
C PHE A 18 -13.71 -7.09 15.25
N VAL A 19 -14.16 -8.06 14.45
CA VAL A 19 -13.26 -8.91 13.63
C VAL A 19 -12.77 -8.19 12.36
N SER A 20 -13.35 -7.03 12.03
CA SER A 20 -12.96 -6.19 10.89
C SER A 20 -11.59 -5.47 11.03
N SER A 21 -10.76 -5.82 12.01
CA SER A 21 -9.39 -5.30 12.17
C SER A 21 -8.31 -6.22 11.60
N GLY A 22 -8.64 -7.45 11.21
CA GLY A 22 -7.75 -8.34 10.46
C GLY A 22 -7.85 -8.07 8.95
N PHE A 23 -7.26 -6.97 8.47
CA PHE A 23 -7.38 -6.46 7.08
C PHE A 23 -6.96 -7.42 5.95
N VAL A 24 -6.50 -8.62 6.27
CA VAL A 24 -6.23 -9.69 5.29
C VAL A 24 -7.51 -10.48 4.97
N GLU A 25 -8.45 -10.62 5.90
CA GLU A 25 -9.67 -11.43 5.74
C GLU A 25 -10.72 -10.77 4.81
N HIS A 26 -10.50 -9.52 4.39
CA HIS A 26 -11.37 -8.76 3.48
C HIS A 26 -10.75 -8.51 2.10
N LEU A 27 -9.52 -8.98 1.86
CA LEU A 27 -8.92 -8.96 0.54
C LEU A 27 -9.27 -10.25 -0.17
N ASP A 28 -10.40 -10.26 -0.89
CA ASP A 28 -10.91 -11.43 -1.62
C ASP A 28 -9.89 -12.01 -2.64
N PHE A 29 -8.85 -11.25 -2.98
CA PHE A 29 -7.78 -11.65 -3.89
C PHE A 29 -6.57 -12.30 -3.20
N LEU A 30 -6.46 -12.21 -1.87
CA LEU A 30 -5.47 -12.97 -1.12
C LEU A 30 -6.02 -14.39 -0.92
N PRO A 31 -5.36 -15.44 -1.45
CA PRO A 31 -5.86 -16.80 -1.31
C PRO A 31 -6.09 -17.15 0.17
N TYR A 32 -7.18 -17.84 0.48
CA TYR A 32 -7.60 -18.20 1.85
C TYR A 32 -6.49 -18.80 2.73
N TRP A 33 -5.49 -19.45 2.14
CA TRP A 33 -4.33 -19.99 2.86
C TRP A 33 -3.33 -18.92 3.33
N THR A 34 -3.27 -17.74 2.72
CA THR A 34 -2.47 -16.60 3.23
C THR A 34 -3.02 -16.07 4.55
N ALA A 35 -4.36 -16.08 4.72
CA ALA A 35 -5.03 -15.72 5.97
C ALA A 35 -4.99 -16.85 7.02
N LYS A 36 -4.72 -18.09 6.61
CA LYS A 36 -4.73 -19.30 7.47
C LYS A 36 -3.37 -19.92 7.76
N GLY A 37 -2.31 -19.56 7.04
CA GLY A 37 -0.98 -20.11 7.25
C GLY A 37 -0.34 -19.55 8.52
N GLU A 38 0.47 -20.37 9.19
CA GLU A 38 1.30 -20.01 10.38
C GLU A 38 2.22 -18.78 10.15
N TYR A 39 2.37 -18.33 8.90
CA TYR A 39 3.16 -17.17 8.46
C TYR A 39 2.53 -15.82 8.84
N PHE A 40 1.19 -15.73 8.82
CA PHE A 40 0.46 -14.65 9.47
C PHE A 40 -0.04 -15.19 10.80
N ARG A 41 0.62 -14.84 11.90
CA ARG A 41 0.00 -15.08 13.21
C ARG A 41 -1.26 -14.23 13.27
N ARG A 42 -2.44 -14.88 13.17
CA ARG A 42 -3.68 -14.35 13.76
C ARG A 42 -3.37 -13.88 15.17
N LEU A 43 -4.08 -12.85 15.64
CA LEU A 43 -4.00 -12.37 17.01
C LEU A 43 -3.99 -13.59 17.96
N HIS A 44 -2.82 -13.93 18.49
CA HIS A 44 -2.70 -14.99 19.47
C HIS A 44 -3.09 -14.38 20.80
N GLN A 45 -4.13 -14.92 21.41
CA GLN A 45 -4.41 -14.65 22.81
C GLN A 45 -3.16 -15.08 23.60
N LEU A 46 -2.43 -14.10 24.12
CA LEU A 46 -1.36 -14.36 25.06
C LEU A 46 -2.01 -14.93 26.31
N ASP A 47 -1.69 -16.18 26.65
CA ASP A 47 -2.17 -16.79 27.87
C ASP A 47 -1.41 -16.18 29.05
N THR A 48 -1.89 -15.03 29.53
CA THR A 48 -1.33 -14.33 30.70
C THR A 48 -1.77 -14.98 32.02
N GLY A 49 -2.33 -16.20 31.98
CA GLY A 49 -2.84 -16.90 33.16
C GLY A 49 -4.04 -16.23 33.82
N ARG A 50 -4.67 -15.24 33.15
CA ARG A 50 -5.85 -14.54 33.63
C ARG A 50 -6.99 -14.67 32.64
N SER A 51 -8.07 -15.33 33.08
CA SER A 51 -9.31 -15.41 32.33
C SER A 51 -10.00 -14.04 32.35
N TYR A 52 -9.92 -13.30 31.25
CA TYR A 52 -10.63 -12.03 31.09
C TYR A 52 -12.10 -12.32 30.74
N ARG A 53 -12.94 -12.48 31.78
CA ARG A 53 -14.39 -12.70 31.61
C ARG A 53 -15.19 -11.43 31.34
N SER A 54 -14.60 -10.24 31.44
CA SER A 54 -15.24 -8.97 31.03
C SER A 54 -14.21 -7.98 30.48
N LEU A 55 -14.61 -7.17 29.48
CA LEU A 55 -13.79 -6.12 28.86
C LEU A 55 -13.47 -4.96 29.83
N ASP A 56 -14.13 -4.92 30.99
CA ASP A 56 -13.90 -3.92 32.04
C ASP A 56 -12.70 -4.28 32.93
N ILE A 57 -12.14 -5.50 32.80
CA ILE A 57 -11.01 -6.00 33.60
C ILE A 57 -9.74 -6.05 32.73
N LEU A 58 -9.48 -5.00 31.96
CA LEU A 58 -8.18 -4.80 31.33
C LEU A 58 -7.26 -4.08 32.32
N PRO A 59 -6.06 -4.61 32.64
CA PRO A 59 -5.14 -3.92 33.53
C PRO A 59 -4.75 -2.58 32.90
N LYS A 60 -4.84 -1.50 33.68
CA LYS A 60 -4.25 -0.21 33.29
C LYS A 60 -2.74 -0.45 33.17
N GLY A 61 -2.21 -0.21 31.97
CA GLY A 61 -0.90 -0.63 31.49
C GLY A 61 0.18 -0.78 32.55
N ASP A 62 0.63 -2.01 32.75
CA ASP A 62 1.93 -2.30 33.33
C ASP A 62 2.91 -2.63 32.20
N ASN A 63 4.11 -2.06 32.31
CA ASN A 63 5.23 -2.12 31.39
C ASN A 63 5.54 -3.54 30.89
N LEU A 64 4.86 -3.97 29.81
CA LEU A 64 5.28 -5.14 29.04
C LEU A 64 6.55 -4.73 28.30
N SER A 65 7.70 -5.12 28.84
CA SER A 65 9.01 -4.98 28.19
C SER A 65 8.90 -5.48 26.75
N SER A 66 9.04 -4.56 25.81
CA SER A 66 8.95 -4.72 24.35
C SER A 66 9.97 -5.69 23.75
N LYS A 67 10.73 -6.42 24.59
CA LYS A 67 11.86 -7.25 24.20
C LYS A 67 11.49 -8.66 23.69
N SER A 68 10.22 -9.06 23.72
CA SER A 68 9.78 -10.43 23.34
C SER A 68 9.07 -10.56 21.97
N LEU A 69 8.96 -9.47 21.18
CA LEU A 69 8.42 -9.53 19.80
C LEU A 69 9.50 -9.75 18.73
N ASN A 70 10.77 -9.95 19.13
CA ASN A 70 11.90 -10.11 18.23
C ASN A 70 12.04 -11.54 17.68
N ARG A 71 11.01 -12.04 16.99
CA ARG A 71 11.18 -13.18 16.07
C ARG A 71 11.32 -12.65 14.65
N SER A 72 12.52 -12.15 14.36
CA SER A 72 13.13 -12.04 13.01
C SER A 72 12.16 -11.68 11.87
N GLN A 73 11.53 -10.49 11.93
CA GLN A 73 11.21 -9.78 10.69
C GLN A 73 12.56 -9.40 10.09
N SER A 74 13.01 -10.11 9.06
CA SER A 74 14.05 -9.56 8.19
C SER A 74 13.43 -8.32 7.56
N HIS A 75 13.66 -7.15 8.17
CA HIS A 75 13.21 -5.89 7.62
C HIS A 75 13.89 -5.78 6.25
N ILE A 76 13.10 -5.88 5.17
CA ILE A 76 13.62 -5.67 3.81
C ILE A 76 14.29 -4.30 3.81
N THR A 77 15.52 -4.25 3.31
CA THR A 77 16.28 -2.99 3.33
C THR A 77 15.71 -2.03 2.30
N ASP A 78 15.84 -0.73 2.52
CA ASP A 78 15.40 0.29 1.55
C ASP A 78 16.06 0.08 0.19
N GLU A 79 17.32 -0.35 0.19
CA GLU A 79 18.05 -0.70 -1.03
C GLU A 79 17.38 -1.85 -1.79
N GLU A 80 16.95 -2.90 -1.09
CA GLU A 80 16.26 -4.04 -1.68
C GLU A 80 14.85 -3.68 -2.16
N ILE A 81 14.13 -2.83 -1.42
CA ILE A 81 12.85 -2.24 -1.86
C ILE A 81 13.05 -1.51 -3.19
N ILE A 82 14.00 -0.56 -3.23
CA ILE A 82 14.24 0.28 -4.40
C ILE A 82 14.64 -0.58 -5.61
N ARG A 83 15.53 -1.56 -5.43
CA ARG A 83 15.95 -2.47 -6.51
C ARG A 83 14.78 -3.32 -7.01
N SER A 84 14.02 -3.94 -6.11
CA SER A 84 12.87 -4.79 -6.48
C SER A 84 11.82 -3.98 -7.23
N MET A 85 11.57 -2.75 -6.81
CA MET A 85 10.62 -1.84 -7.45
C MET A 85 11.02 -1.40 -8.85
N HIS A 86 12.31 -1.32 -9.16
CA HIS A 86 12.76 -1.08 -10.53
C HIS A 86 12.80 -2.37 -11.35
N ALA A 87 13.10 -3.50 -10.73
CA ALA A 87 13.16 -4.81 -11.37
C ALA A 87 11.80 -5.31 -11.90
N ILE A 88 10.68 -4.84 -11.35
CA ILE A 88 9.34 -5.15 -11.89
C ILE A 88 9.01 -4.42 -13.21
N ASP A 89 9.87 -3.51 -13.70
CA ASP A 89 9.66 -2.85 -14.99
C ASP A 89 9.96 -3.82 -16.14
N ARG A 90 8.97 -4.03 -17.01
CA ARG A 90 9.10 -4.91 -18.18
C ARG A 90 9.81 -4.25 -19.37
N LYS A 91 9.92 -2.91 -19.42
CA LYS A 91 10.46 -2.20 -20.60
C LYS A 91 11.84 -2.69 -21.05
N PRO A 92 12.80 -3.01 -20.16
CA PRO A 92 14.09 -3.58 -20.57
C PRO A 92 13.97 -4.91 -21.31
N LEU A 93 12.90 -5.68 -21.04
CA LEU A 93 12.68 -7.02 -21.61
C LEU A 93 12.05 -6.97 -23.01
N GLN A 94 11.47 -5.84 -23.41
CA GLN A 94 10.83 -5.68 -24.73
C GLN A 94 11.80 -5.91 -25.90
N LYS A 95 13.10 -5.66 -25.69
CA LYS A 95 14.15 -5.88 -26.70
C LYS A 95 14.66 -7.32 -26.73
N LEU A 96 14.31 -8.13 -25.73
CA LEU A 96 14.79 -9.51 -25.59
C LEU A 96 13.89 -10.48 -26.36
N THR A 97 14.48 -11.61 -26.78
CA THR A 97 13.75 -12.72 -27.39
C THR A 97 12.87 -13.45 -26.38
N ASP A 98 11.83 -14.14 -26.83
CA ASP A 98 10.96 -14.92 -25.92
C ASP A 98 11.75 -15.94 -25.09
N GLN A 99 12.76 -16.57 -25.67
CA GLN A 99 13.64 -17.51 -24.96
C GLN A 99 14.36 -16.85 -23.78
N GLN A 100 14.92 -15.64 -23.98
CA GLN A 100 15.58 -14.89 -22.90
C GLN A 100 14.60 -14.44 -21.82
N VAL A 101 13.38 -14.06 -22.20
CA VAL A 101 12.32 -13.69 -21.25
C VAL A 101 11.87 -14.92 -20.46
N ILE A 102 11.70 -16.08 -21.09
CA ILE A 102 11.37 -17.36 -20.44
C ILE A 102 12.46 -17.77 -19.45
N GLU A 103 13.74 -17.63 -19.82
CA GLU A 103 14.87 -17.90 -18.91
C GLU A 103 14.82 -17.02 -17.67
N GLN A 104 14.46 -15.73 -17.80
CA GLN A 104 14.29 -14.85 -16.66
C GLN A 104 13.06 -15.20 -15.83
N ALA A 105 11.93 -15.54 -16.47
CA ALA A 105 10.70 -15.94 -15.80
C ALA A 105 10.84 -17.23 -14.97
N THR A 106 11.76 -18.12 -15.37
CA THR A 106 11.98 -19.43 -14.74
C THR A 106 13.26 -19.53 -13.92
N LYS A 107 13.99 -18.42 -13.78
CA LYS A 107 15.22 -18.36 -12.99
C LYS A 107 14.92 -18.73 -11.52
N PRO A 108 15.65 -19.69 -10.93
CA PRO A 108 15.39 -20.13 -9.57
C PRO A 108 15.73 -19.03 -8.55
N GLY A 109 14.93 -18.97 -7.49
CA GLY A 109 15.18 -18.14 -6.32
C GLY A 109 13.92 -17.42 -5.85
N ASP A 110 13.78 -17.32 -4.53
CA ASP A 110 12.59 -16.79 -3.87
C ASP A 110 12.88 -15.49 -3.09
N ASN A 111 14.05 -14.85 -3.29
CA ASN A 111 14.29 -13.53 -2.70
C ASN A 111 13.47 -12.44 -3.43
N PRO A 112 13.12 -11.33 -2.76
CA PRO A 112 12.30 -10.25 -3.32
C PRO A 112 12.72 -9.77 -4.72
N LEU A 113 14.03 -9.59 -4.93
CA LEU A 113 14.56 -9.11 -6.20
C LEU A 113 14.37 -10.13 -7.34
N ASN A 114 14.59 -11.42 -7.06
CA ASN A 114 14.35 -12.48 -8.04
C ASN A 114 12.86 -12.61 -8.38
N LEU A 115 11.98 -12.50 -7.39
CA LEU A 115 10.53 -12.49 -7.62
C LEU A 115 10.12 -11.30 -8.50
N ALA A 116 10.73 -10.12 -8.28
CA ALA A 116 10.51 -8.94 -9.10
C ALA A 116 10.92 -9.12 -10.56
N TYR A 117 12.11 -9.71 -10.81
CA TYR A 117 12.54 -10.04 -12.18
C TYR A 117 11.66 -11.08 -12.86
N GLN A 118 11.20 -12.10 -12.12
CA GLN A 118 10.31 -13.13 -12.64
C GLN A 118 8.96 -12.54 -13.05
N ILE A 119 8.35 -11.69 -12.22
CA ILE A 119 7.04 -11.09 -12.57
C ILE A 119 7.16 -10.11 -13.74
N ALA A 120 8.27 -9.38 -13.88
CA ALA A 120 8.52 -8.54 -15.04
C ALA A 120 8.56 -9.35 -16.34
N ALA A 121 9.21 -10.52 -16.30
CA ALA A 121 9.29 -11.43 -17.43
C ALA A 121 7.95 -12.06 -17.78
N LEU A 122 7.17 -12.50 -16.79
CA LEU A 122 5.81 -13.01 -17.01
C LEU A 122 4.85 -11.92 -17.51
N HIS A 123 5.04 -10.68 -17.05
CA HIS A 123 4.29 -9.52 -17.55
C HIS A 123 4.63 -9.24 -19.03
N GLU A 124 5.90 -9.36 -19.42
CA GLU A 124 6.30 -9.23 -20.82
C GLU A 124 5.74 -10.37 -21.69
N LEU A 125 5.85 -11.63 -21.25
CA LEU A 125 5.29 -12.78 -21.97
C LEU A 125 3.78 -12.66 -22.16
N SER A 126 3.05 -12.29 -21.10
CA SER A 126 1.59 -12.08 -21.20
C SER A 126 1.23 -10.90 -22.10
N SER A 127 2.11 -9.90 -22.23
CA SER A 127 1.91 -8.81 -23.18
C SER A 127 2.07 -9.23 -24.64
N ARG A 128 2.97 -10.18 -24.92
CA ARG A 128 3.24 -10.68 -26.27
C ARG A 128 2.20 -11.71 -26.71
N HIS A 129 1.86 -12.61 -25.81
CA HIS A 129 1.18 -13.85 -26.15
C HIS A 129 -0.09 -14.13 -25.37
N ASN A 130 -0.53 -13.24 -24.47
CA ASN A 130 -1.59 -13.42 -23.47
C ASN A 130 -1.23 -14.37 -22.31
N LEU A 131 -2.09 -14.43 -21.28
CA LEU A 131 -1.86 -15.21 -20.05
C LEU A 131 -2.00 -16.73 -20.23
N ASP A 132 -2.73 -17.17 -21.25
CA ASP A 132 -2.98 -18.59 -21.51
C ASP A 132 -1.94 -19.18 -22.46
N HIS A 133 -0.89 -18.42 -22.80
CA HIS A 133 0.26 -18.90 -23.56
C HIS A 133 1.01 -20.00 -22.81
N CYS A 134 1.34 -21.06 -23.55
CA CYS A 134 2.13 -22.18 -23.08
C CYS A 134 3.58 -22.07 -23.59
N PHE A 135 4.55 -22.35 -22.72
CA PHE A 135 5.96 -22.42 -23.07
C PHE A 135 6.65 -23.61 -22.40
N SER A 136 7.78 -24.05 -22.95
CA SER A 136 8.52 -25.22 -22.45
C SER A 136 9.84 -24.81 -21.81
N THR A 137 10.14 -25.37 -20.64
CA THR A 137 11.45 -25.27 -19.99
C THR A 137 12.03 -26.65 -19.73
N GLY A 138 12.95 -27.07 -20.61
CA GLY A 138 13.46 -28.43 -20.62
C GLY A 138 12.34 -29.43 -20.91
N GLN A 139 11.96 -30.25 -19.92
CA GLN A 139 10.88 -31.23 -20.03
C GLN A 139 9.53 -30.77 -19.46
N HIS A 140 9.45 -29.55 -18.92
CA HIS A 140 8.22 -29.05 -18.31
C HIS A 140 7.46 -28.14 -19.28
N PHE A 141 6.15 -28.33 -19.37
CA PHE A 141 5.24 -27.41 -20.03
C PHE A 141 4.58 -26.52 -18.98
N LEU A 142 4.64 -25.22 -19.19
CA LEU A 142 4.16 -24.21 -18.26
C LEU A 142 3.19 -23.25 -18.96
N ILE A 143 2.20 -22.76 -18.23
CA ILE A 143 1.25 -21.73 -18.67
C ILE A 143 1.59 -20.44 -17.94
N VAL A 144 1.63 -19.30 -18.65
CA VAL A 144 1.98 -18.00 -18.04
C VAL A 144 1.08 -17.69 -16.83
N ARG A 145 -0.23 -17.92 -16.94
CA ARG A 145 -1.20 -17.78 -15.85
C ARG A 145 -0.81 -18.56 -14.60
N ASP A 146 -0.45 -19.83 -14.76
CA ASP A 146 -0.07 -20.70 -13.64
C ASP A 146 1.23 -20.22 -12.99
N CYS A 147 2.20 -19.79 -13.79
CA CYS A 147 3.42 -19.18 -13.29
C CYS A 147 3.15 -17.90 -12.49
N VAL A 148 2.25 -17.01 -12.96
CA VAL A 148 1.89 -15.79 -12.22
C VAL A 148 1.17 -16.13 -10.92
N MET A 149 0.27 -17.13 -10.91
CA MET A 149 -0.41 -17.58 -9.69
C MET A 149 0.58 -18.13 -8.66
N GLU A 150 1.51 -19.00 -9.08
CA GLU A 150 2.54 -19.57 -8.20
C GLU A 150 3.51 -18.49 -7.71
N LEU A 151 3.90 -17.55 -8.57
CA LEU A 151 4.75 -16.43 -8.19
C LEU A 151 4.06 -15.50 -7.18
N SER A 152 2.77 -15.24 -7.36
CA SER A 152 1.94 -14.50 -6.39
C SER A 152 1.92 -15.20 -5.03
N ARG A 153 1.82 -16.54 -5.03
CA ARG A 153 1.85 -17.38 -3.83
C ARG A 153 3.18 -17.19 -3.09
N LYS A 154 4.30 -17.31 -3.79
CA LYS A 154 5.65 -17.12 -3.25
C LYS A 154 5.87 -15.70 -2.74
N ALA A 155 5.47 -14.69 -3.52
CA ALA A 155 5.59 -13.29 -3.14
C ALA A 155 4.78 -12.94 -1.88
N GLY A 156 3.61 -13.54 -1.68
CA GLY A 156 2.85 -13.39 -0.43
C GLY A 156 3.58 -13.96 0.79
N ILE A 157 4.23 -15.11 0.64
CA ILE A 157 5.06 -15.71 1.71
C ILE A 157 6.26 -14.83 2.03
N GLN A 158 6.92 -14.30 0.98
CA GLN A 158 8.10 -13.44 1.09
C GLN A 158 7.76 -11.96 1.34
N GLN A 159 6.47 -11.64 1.54
CA GLN A 159 5.98 -10.28 1.78
C GLN A 159 6.45 -9.27 0.71
N THR A 160 6.65 -9.73 -0.53
CA THR A 160 7.06 -8.89 -1.66
C THR A 160 5.82 -8.28 -2.30
N TRP A 161 5.24 -7.29 -1.63
CA TRP A 161 3.90 -6.78 -1.93
C TRP A 161 3.75 -6.15 -3.32
N CYS A 162 4.80 -5.56 -3.87
CA CYS A 162 4.77 -5.02 -5.23
C CYS A 162 4.56 -6.12 -6.28
N VAL A 163 5.15 -7.30 -6.07
CA VAL A 163 4.96 -8.48 -6.91
C VAL A 163 3.56 -9.05 -6.71
N VAL A 164 3.05 -9.13 -5.47
CA VAL A 164 1.67 -9.56 -5.19
C VAL A 164 0.65 -8.69 -5.93
N ARG A 165 0.80 -7.36 -5.85
CA ARG A 165 -0.06 -6.40 -6.53
C ARG A 165 0.02 -6.53 -8.05
N LEU A 166 1.22 -6.59 -8.60
CA LEU A 166 1.39 -6.76 -10.04
C LEU A 166 0.75 -8.08 -10.52
N SER A 167 1.01 -9.19 -9.83
CA SER A 167 0.39 -10.49 -10.14
C SER A 167 -1.13 -10.43 -10.11
N ALA A 168 -1.72 -9.82 -9.07
CA ALA A 168 -3.16 -9.64 -8.97
C ALA A 168 -3.73 -8.82 -10.13
N ALA A 169 -3.04 -7.76 -10.54
CA ALA A 169 -3.42 -6.91 -11.66
C ALA A 169 -3.33 -7.64 -13.02
N LEU A 170 -2.29 -8.47 -13.23
CA LEU A 170 -2.16 -9.31 -14.42
C LEU A 170 -3.32 -10.31 -14.47
N LEU A 171 -3.56 -11.03 -13.37
CA LEU A 171 -4.63 -12.02 -13.24
C LEU A 171 -6.04 -11.42 -13.25
N SER A 172 -6.18 -10.10 -13.38
CA SER A 172 -7.46 -9.39 -13.36
C SER A 172 -8.27 -9.66 -12.09
N GLN A 173 -7.59 -9.80 -10.96
CA GLN A 173 -8.25 -10.00 -9.68
C GLN A 173 -8.95 -8.71 -9.25
N PHE A 174 -10.21 -8.87 -8.85
CA PHE A 174 -11.10 -7.77 -8.46
C PHE A 174 -11.83 -8.11 -7.17
N ALA A 175 -11.81 -7.20 -6.20
CA ALA A 175 -12.45 -7.44 -4.90
C ALA A 175 -13.98 -7.39 -5.03
N SER A 176 -14.67 -8.41 -4.50
CA SER A 176 -16.13 -8.51 -4.58
C SER A 176 -16.83 -7.41 -3.78
N SER A 177 -16.17 -6.93 -2.73
CA SER A 177 -16.62 -5.84 -1.85
C SER A 177 -16.42 -4.44 -2.44
N LEU A 178 -15.80 -4.29 -3.61
CA LEU A 178 -15.41 -2.99 -4.14
C LEU A 178 -16.61 -2.10 -4.53
N ALA A 179 -17.59 -2.65 -5.26
CA ALA A 179 -18.80 -1.91 -5.64
C ALA A 179 -19.67 -1.53 -4.42
N PRO A 180 -19.87 -2.41 -3.42
CA PRO A 180 -20.45 -2.02 -2.13
C PRO A 180 -19.68 -0.90 -1.42
N SER A 181 -18.35 -0.96 -1.39
CA SER A 181 -17.51 0.07 -0.77
C SER A 181 -17.63 1.42 -1.48
N LEU A 182 -17.65 1.43 -2.81
CA LEU A 182 -17.93 2.63 -3.60
C LEU A 182 -19.31 3.22 -3.26
N SER A 183 -20.33 2.38 -3.12
CA SER A 183 -21.68 2.81 -2.76
C SER A 183 -21.72 3.50 -1.39
N ILE A 184 -20.98 2.98 -0.41
CA ILE A 184 -20.82 3.61 0.91
C ILE A 184 -20.21 5.00 0.79
N ILE A 185 -19.15 5.16 -0.01
CA ILE A 185 -18.49 6.45 -0.25
C ILE A 185 -19.50 7.48 -0.78
N LEU A 186 -20.29 7.09 -1.77
CA LEU A 186 -21.31 7.94 -2.40
C LEU A 186 -22.44 8.31 -1.42
N VAL A 187 -22.94 7.34 -0.64
CA VAL A 187 -23.96 7.56 0.39
C VAL A 187 -23.47 8.50 1.48
N CYS A 188 -22.18 8.49 1.81
CA CYS A 188 -21.56 9.46 2.72
C CYS A 188 -21.46 10.88 2.13
N GLY A 189 -21.97 11.11 0.91
CA GLY A 189 -21.96 12.40 0.23
C GLY A 189 -20.61 12.75 -0.38
N LYS A 190 -19.72 11.76 -0.58
CA LYS A 190 -18.42 11.92 -1.21
C LYS A 190 -18.47 11.45 -2.65
N GLN A 191 -17.70 12.06 -3.52
CA GLN A 191 -17.49 11.58 -4.89
C GLN A 191 -16.05 11.11 -5.03
N LEU A 192 -15.81 10.19 -5.96
CA LEU A 192 -14.50 9.63 -6.20
C LEU A 192 -14.03 10.01 -7.60
N THR A 193 -12.72 10.18 -7.79
CA THR A 193 -12.15 10.21 -9.14
C THR A 193 -11.18 9.04 -9.33
N VAL A 194 -11.33 8.32 -10.45
CA VAL A 194 -10.46 7.21 -10.86
C VAL A 194 -9.55 7.70 -11.97
N GLY A 195 -8.26 7.41 -11.84
CA GLY A 195 -7.22 7.86 -12.77
C GLY A 195 -5.86 7.94 -12.08
N ILE A 196 -4.81 8.27 -12.84
CA ILE A 196 -3.47 8.51 -12.32
C ILE A 196 -3.23 10.01 -12.05
N ALA A 197 -2.38 10.34 -11.08
CA ALA A 197 -2.00 11.73 -10.84
C ALA A 197 -1.41 12.35 -12.12
N GLN A 198 -1.75 13.61 -12.39
CA GLN A 198 -1.37 14.35 -13.61
C GLN A 198 -1.92 13.79 -14.94
N GLY A 199 -2.72 12.71 -14.91
CA GLY A 199 -3.46 12.19 -16.06
C GLY A 199 -4.93 12.60 -16.07
N PRO A 200 -5.72 12.12 -17.06
CA PRO A 200 -7.17 12.24 -17.02
C PRO A 200 -7.73 11.50 -15.79
N GLU A 201 -8.82 12.04 -15.26
CA GLU A 201 -9.54 11.41 -14.15
C GLU A 201 -11.04 11.40 -14.45
N VAL A 202 -11.66 10.25 -14.22
CA VAL A 202 -13.10 10.08 -14.38
C VAL A 202 -13.78 10.25 -13.04
N VAL A 203 -14.73 11.17 -12.98
CA VAL A 203 -15.56 11.39 -11.78
C VAL A 203 -16.62 10.31 -11.68
N VAL A 204 -16.60 9.59 -10.55
CA VAL A 204 -17.62 8.61 -10.17
C VAL A 204 -18.58 9.29 -9.18
N ASN A 205 -19.75 9.67 -9.68
CA ASN A 205 -20.80 10.37 -8.94
C ASN A 205 -22.10 9.56 -8.78
N LYS A 206 -22.13 8.34 -9.33
CA LYS A 206 -23.22 7.38 -9.19
C LYS A 206 -22.63 6.00 -8.86
N PRO A 207 -23.40 5.11 -8.21
CA PRO A 207 -22.98 3.74 -7.99
C PRO A 207 -22.68 3.07 -9.33
N LEU A 208 -21.61 2.28 -9.36
CA LEU A 208 -21.24 1.44 -10.49
C LEU A 208 -21.37 -0.02 -10.06
N ASN A 209 -21.82 -0.88 -10.97
CA ASN A 209 -21.78 -2.32 -10.73
C ASN A 209 -20.32 -2.86 -10.81
N PRO A 210 -20.05 -4.11 -10.39
CA PRO A 210 -18.70 -4.66 -10.40
C PRO A 210 -18.00 -4.59 -11.76
N ASP A 211 -18.70 -4.90 -12.85
CA ASP A 211 -18.13 -4.92 -14.20
C ASP A 211 -17.80 -3.51 -14.70
N GLU A 212 -18.68 -2.53 -14.46
CA GLU A 212 -18.46 -1.13 -14.77
C GLU A 212 -17.26 -0.55 -14.01
N LEU A 213 -17.16 -0.84 -12.71
CA LEU A 213 -16.05 -0.37 -11.88
C LEU A 213 -14.72 -1.04 -12.25
N TYR A 214 -14.76 -2.35 -12.57
CA TYR A 214 -13.59 -3.05 -13.08
C TYR A 214 -13.12 -2.44 -14.41
N ALA A 215 -14.03 -2.24 -15.37
CA ALA A 215 -13.72 -1.66 -16.67
C ALA A 215 -13.10 -0.26 -16.51
N LEU A 216 -13.68 0.57 -15.65
CA LEU A 216 -13.17 1.90 -15.35
C LEU A 216 -11.75 1.87 -14.79
N LEU A 217 -11.48 1.03 -13.78
CA LEU A 217 -10.12 0.88 -13.22
C LEU A 217 -9.14 0.30 -14.25
N ARG A 218 -9.62 -0.58 -15.14
CA ARG A 218 -8.79 -1.20 -16.17
C ARG A 218 -8.37 -0.17 -17.23
N GLU A 219 -9.28 0.69 -17.65
CA GLU A 219 -9.05 1.71 -18.66
C GLU A 219 -8.22 2.87 -18.12
N GLU A 220 -8.60 3.42 -16.96
CA GLU A 220 -8.05 4.68 -16.44
C GLU A 220 -6.81 4.49 -15.55
N VAL A 221 -6.52 3.27 -15.08
CA VAL A 221 -5.43 3.02 -14.13
C VAL A 221 -4.48 1.94 -14.62
N TYR A 222 -4.97 0.74 -14.92
CA TYR A 222 -4.10 -0.39 -15.29
C TYR A 222 -3.27 -0.12 -16.55
N SER A 223 -3.86 0.56 -17.54
CA SER A 223 -3.21 0.95 -18.80
C SER A 223 -1.94 1.80 -18.58
N HIS A 224 -1.88 2.55 -17.48
CA HIS A 224 -0.78 3.43 -17.12
C HIS A 224 0.15 2.82 -16.06
N ASP A 225 -0.42 2.24 -15.01
CA ASP A 225 0.32 1.60 -13.92
C ASP A 225 -0.45 0.41 -13.33
N PRO A 226 -0.10 -0.83 -13.73
CA PRO A 226 -0.73 -2.04 -13.23
C PRO A 226 -0.66 -2.21 -11.70
N VAL A 227 0.36 -1.66 -11.03
CA VAL A 227 0.43 -1.78 -9.56
C VAL A 227 -0.59 -0.85 -8.90
N GLN A 228 -0.84 0.33 -9.49
CA GLN A 228 -1.90 1.23 -9.02
C GLN A 228 -3.30 0.67 -9.20
N PHE A 229 -3.52 -0.21 -10.18
CA PHE A 229 -4.80 -0.91 -10.31
C PHE A 229 -5.17 -1.64 -9.01
N SER A 230 -4.23 -2.35 -8.39
CA SER A 230 -4.45 -3.00 -7.09
C SER A 230 -4.51 -2.00 -5.94
N LEU A 231 -3.63 -0.99 -5.91
CA LEU A 231 -3.62 0.00 -4.82
C LEU A 231 -4.89 0.86 -4.79
N GLN A 232 -5.48 1.21 -5.93
CA GLN A 232 -6.72 1.97 -5.96
C GLN A 232 -7.90 1.13 -5.47
N GLN A 233 -7.90 -0.19 -5.69
CA GLN A 233 -8.86 -1.08 -5.05
C GLN A 233 -8.70 -1.07 -3.51
N GLU A 234 -7.46 -1.23 -3.02
CA GLU A 234 -7.15 -1.16 -1.58
C GLU A 234 -7.58 0.19 -0.96
N LEU A 235 -7.41 1.29 -1.70
CA LEU A 235 -7.83 2.62 -1.27
C LEU A 235 -9.34 2.77 -1.20
N ILE A 236 -10.10 2.30 -2.20
CA ILE A 236 -11.57 2.37 -2.16
C ILE A 236 -12.10 1.65 -0.92
N LEU A 237 -11.57 0.44 -0.64
CA LEU A 237 -11.93 -0.33 0.55
C LEU A 237 -11.54 0.43 1.84
N SER A 238 -10.34 0.99 1.89
CA SER A 238 -9.83 1.72 3.06
C SER A 238 -10.59 3.03 3.32
N VAL A 239 -10.89 3.79 2.28
CA VAL A 239 -11.68 5.03 2.34
C VAL A 239 -13.10 4.73 2.80
N SER A 240 -13.75 3.71 2.24
CA SER A 240 -15.07 3.25 2.68
C SER A 240 -15.08 2.87 4.17
N SER A 241 -14.05 2.14 4.61
CA SER A 241 -13.86 1.80 6.03
C SER A 241 -13.69 3.03 6.90
N LEU A 242 -12.83 3.98 6.51
CA LEU A 242 -12.56 5.20 7.27
C LEU A 242 -13.76 6.15 7.31
N LEU A 243 -14.55 6.26 6.24
CA LEU A 243 -15.80 7.04 6.26
C LEU A 243 -16.83 6.47 7.25
N THR A 244 -16.75 5.18 7.55
CA THR A 244 -17.62 4.50 8.52
C THR A 244 -17.10 4.66 9.96
N SER A 245 -15.78 4.68 10.17
CA SER A 245 -15.18 4.73 11.52
C SER A 245 -14.73 6.11 11.97
N ASN A 246 -14.31 6.98 11.05
CA ASN A 246 -13.63 8.26 11.27
C ASN A 246 -14.03 9.29 10.20
N LYS A 247 -15.34 9.58 10.13
CA LYS A 247 -15.92 10.44 9.09
C LYS A 247 -15.33 11.85 9.08
N GLU A 248 -14.94 12.36 10.25
CA GLU A 248 -14.33 13.67 10.47
C GLU A 248 -13.05 13.89 9.65
N LEU A 249 -12.32 12.83 9.32
CA LEU A 249 -11.12 12.91 8.46
C LEU A 249 -11.42 13.45 7.06
N PHE A 250 -12.68 13.39 6.64
CA PHE A 250 -13.14 13.81 5.33
C PHE A 250 -13.92 15.12 5.37
N ASP A 251 -13.88 15.86 6.48
CA ASP A 251 -14.59 17.14 6.58
C ASP A 251 -14.01 18.18 5.63
N GLY A 252 -14.90 18.86 4.89
CA GLY A 252 -14.52 19.76 3.80
C GLY A 252 -14.00 19.07 2.53
N ILE A 253 -13.89 17.74 2.50
CA ILE A 253 -13.53 16.99 1.29
C ILE A 253 -14.80 16.54 0.59
N LYS A 254 -15.08 17.05 -0.61
CA LYS A 254 -16.20 16.60 -1.45
C LYS A 254 -15.77 15.50 -2.44
N PHE A 255 -14.61 15.69 -3.06
CA PHE A 255 -14.04 14.78 -4.05
C PHE A 255 -12.81 14.09 -3.47
N ILE A 256 -12.79 12.77 -3.49
CA ILE A 256 -11.67 11.92 -3.12
C ILE A 256 -10.98 11.51 -4.42
N ARG A 257 -9.92 12.22 -4.77
CA ARG A 257 -9.19 11.98 -6.02
C ARG A 257 -8.14 10.90 -5.81
N LEU A 258 -8.38 9.67 -6.29
CA LEU A 258 -7.53 8.53 -5.92
C LEU A 258 -6.08 8.68 -6.39
N GLY A 259 -5.87 9.16 -7.61
CA GLY A 259 -4.52 9.41 -8.16
C GLY A 259 -3.73 10.39 -7.29
N TRP A 260 -4.32 11.54 -6.97
CA TRP A 260 -3.69 12.56 -6.11
C TRP A 260 -3.54 12.11 -4.65
N LEU A 261 -4.46 11.30 -4.14
CA LEU A 261 -4.36 10.74 -2.79
C LEU A 261 -3.19 9.77 -2.69
N LEU A 262 -2.98 8.91 -3.70
CA LEU A 262 -1.78 8.08 -3.78
C LEU A 262 -0.51 8.94 -3.85
N GLU A 263 -0.53 10.04 -4.61
CA GLU A 263 0.63 10.93 -4.71
C GLU A 263 0.95 11.59 -3.35
N ALA A 264 -0.07 12.06 -2.63
CA ALA A 264 0.11 12.58 -1.28
C ALA A 264 0.68 11.52 -0.32
N MET A 265 0.24 10.25 -0.44
CA MET A 265 0.77 9.15 0.36
C MET A 265 2.24 8.84 0.04
N LYS A 266 2.65 8.91 -1.24
CA LYS A 266 4.07 8.77 -1.63
C LYS A 266 4.92 9.86 -1.01
N LEU A 267 4.48 11.12 -1.11
CA LEU A 267 5.18 12.27 -0.52
C LEU A 267 5.26 12.17 1.00
N LYS A 268 4.19 11.69 1.65
CA LYS A 268 4.15 11.46 3.10
C LYS A 268 5.19 10.43 3.53
N LEU A 269 5.28 9.29 2.83
CA LEU A 269 6.31 8.29 3.10
C LEU A 269 7.72 8.85 2.85
N GLU A 270 7.94 9.53 1.72
CA GLU A 270 9.25 10.08 1.40
C GLU A 270 9.73 11.09 2.45
N SER A 271 8.80 11.92 2.95
CA SER A 271 9.05 12.81 4.08
C SER A 271 9.44 12.04 5.34
N GLU A 272 8.73 10.95 5.68
CA GLU A 272 9.00 10.16 6.89
C GLU A 272 10.35 9.43 6.79
N THR A 273 10.63 8.80 5.66
CA THR A 273 11.92 8.14 5.39
C THR A 273 13.10 9.12 5.44
N CYS A 274 12.89 10.39 5.10
CA CYS A 274 13.94 11.42 5.23
C CYS A 274 14.13 11.94 6.66
N LEU A 275 13.13 11.83 7.54
CA LEU A 275 13.14 12.39 8.91
C LEU A 275 13.66 11.40 9.97
N ASP A 276 13.51 10.08 9.74
CA ASP A 276 13.85 8.98 10.67
C ASP A 276 15.35 8.88 11.06
N LEU A 277 16.21 9.81 10.62
CA LEU A 277 17.64 9.86 10.98
C LEU A 277 18.02 11.00 11.93
N SER A 278 17.06 11.85 12.31
CA SER A 278 17.33 12.97 13.23
C SER A 278 17.17 12.64 14.72
N ILE A 279 16.67 11.44 15.06
CA ILE A 279 16.32 11.07 16.44
C ILE A 279 17.43 10.25 17.15
N ASP A 280 18.42 9.72 16.42
CA ASP A 280 19.53 8.94 17.00
C ASP A 280 20.71 9.79 17.52
N LYS A 281 20.59 11.12 17.61
CA LYS A 281 21.61 11.97 18.24
C LYS A 281 21.22 12.26 19.69
N ASP A 282 22.01 11.71 20.61
CA ASP A 282 21.89 11.88 22.07
C ASP A 282 21.55 13.33 22.49
N PRO A 283 20.57 13.55 23.38
CA PRO A 283 20.14 14.89 23.81
C PRO A 283 21.19 15.72 24.58
N TYR A 284 22.40 15.22 24.79
CA TYR A 284 23.43 15.82 25.65
C TYR A 284 24.71 16.25 24.94
N SER A 285 24.76 16.22 23.61
CA SER A 285 25.93 16.70 22.86
C SER A 285 25.80 18.19 22.50
N HIS A 286 26.11 19.07 23.46
CA HIS A 286 26.33 20.49 23.20
C HIS A 286 27.66 20.74 22.49
N HIS A 287 27.67 20.69 21.16
CA HIS A 287 28.66 21.41 20.36
C HIS A 287 27.96 22.23 19.27
N PRO A 288 28.17 23.55 19.20
CA PRO A 288 27.65 24.36 18.11
C PRO A 288 28.52 24.11 16.88
N GLN A 289 28.13 23.13 16.05
CA GLN A 289 28.71 22.95 14.72
C GLN A 289 27.74 23.49 13.68
N GLN A 290 28.31 24.37 12.86
CA GLN A 290 27.70 25.09 11.75
C GLN A 290 26.83 24.17 10.89
N HIS A 291 25.64 24.65 10.54
CA HIS A 291 24.78 24.08 9.52
C HIS A 291 25.61 23.83 8.25
N ASN A 292 25.82 22.56 7.93
CA ASN A 292 26.36 22.13 6.65
C ASN A 292 25.20 21.48 5.89
N ASP A 293 24.83 22.03 4.74
CA ASP A 293 23.74 21.59 3.85
C ASP A 293 23.99 20.22 3.18
N GLY A 294 24.57 19.24 3.89
CA GLY A 294 25.22 18.08 3.26
C GLY A 294 24.77 16.67 3.70
N GLU A 295 23.94 16.50 4.72
CA GLU A 295 23.57 15.15 5.19
C GLU A 295 22.28 14.65 4.51
N LEU A 296 22.41 14.27 3.23
CA LEU A 296 21.33 13.64 2.46
C LEU A 296 20.94 12.30 3.11
N CYS A 297 19.65 12.04 3.34
CA CYS A 297 19.14 10.78 3.91
C CYS A 297 19.75 9.55 3.19
N LYS A 298 20.19 8.52 3.94
CA LYS A 298 20.82 7.31 3.39
C LYS A 298 19.97 6.68 2.27
N SER A 299 18.67 6.55 2.48
CA SER A 299 17.73 5.98 1.50
C SER A 299 17.60 6.84 0.26
N ARG A 300 17.65 8.18 0.42
CA ARG A 300 17.68 9.13 -0.70
C ARG A 300 18.99 9.04 -1.49
N SER A 301 20.13 8.91 -0.81
CA SER A 301 21.43 8.70 -1.45
C SER A 301 21.49 7.37 -2.22
N VAL A 302 20.96 6.29 -1.63
CA VAL A 302 20.81 4.98 -2.30
C VAL A 302 19.89 5.11 -3.53
N TYR A 303 18.74 5.76 -3.38
CA TYR A 303 17.81 5.99 -4.48
C TYR A 303 18.45 6.79 -5.63
N GLU A 304 19.17 7.86 -5.32
CA GLU A 304 19.88 8.66 -6.32
C GLU A 304 20.97 7.85 -7.02
N SER A 305 21.68 6.99 -6.28
CA SER A 305 22.71 6.10 -6.83
C SER A 305 22.10 5.06 -7.78
N VAL A 306 20.99 4.43 -7.39
CA VAL A 306 20.25 3.48 -8.23
C VAL A 306 19.68 4.19 -9.46
N SER A 307 19.07 5.37 -9.29
CA SER A 307 18.51 6.16 -10.40
C SER A 307 19.58 6.61 -11.40
N LYS A 308 20.76 7.02 -10.93
CA LYS A 308 21.92 7.36 -11.79
C LYS A 308 22.42 6.14 -12.56
N SER A 309 22.46 4.96 -11.93
CA SER A 309 22.83 3.70 -12.60
C SER A 309 21.82 3.29 -13.68
N LEU A 310 20.53 3.44 -13.41
CA LEU A 310 19.45 3.10 -14.35
C LEU A 310 19.40 4.05 -15.55
N SER A 311 19.61 5.34 -15.32
CA SER A 311 19.65 6.35 -16.40
C SER A 311 20.86 6.22 -17.32
N SER A 312 22.00 5.71 -16.83
CA SER A 312 23.20 5.47 -17.66
C SER A 312 23.13 4.18 -18.47
N THR A 313 22.37 3.18 -18.02
CA THR A 313 22.31 1.85 -18.66
C THR A 313 21.08 1.64 -19.54
N ASN A 314 19.98 2.37 -19.37
CA ASN A 314 18.77 2.18 -20.17
C ASN A 314 17.96 3.47 -20.39
N SER A 315 17.97 3.98 -21.62
CA SER A 315 16.98 4.96 -22.09
C SER A 315 15.61 4.27 -22.17
N GLY A 316 14.77 4.44 -21.14
CA GLY A 316 13.37 4.03 -21.17
C GLY A 316 12.77 3.46 -19.88
N ILE A 317 13.55 3.14 -18.85
CA ILE A 317 13.01 2.60 -17.57
C ILE A 317 12.04 3.60 -16.94
N ASN A 318 10.91 3.10 -16.45
CA ASN A 318 9.96 3.91 -15.71
C ASN A 318 10.52 4.21 -14.32
N THR A 319 11.16 5.37 -14.15
CA THR A 319 11.71 5.82 -12.87
C THR A 319 10.57 6.11 -11.90
N ARG A 320 10.49 5.34 -10.81
CA ARG A 320 9.51 5.54 -9.75
C ARG A 320 10.15 6.36 -8.64
N SER A 321 9.43 7.34 -8.07
CA SER A 321 9.93 8.10 -6.91
C SER A 321 10.26 7.19 -5.73
N LEU A 322 11.08 7.69 -4.79
CA LEU A 322 11.40 6.98 -3.55
C LEU A 322 10.10 6.64 -2.78
N GLY A 323 9.19 7.60 -2.64
CA GLY A 323 7.88 7.37 -2.03
C GLY A 323 7.06 6.29 -2.74
N ALA A 324 7.10 6.20 -4.07
CA ALA A 324 6.44 5.12 -4.81
C ALA A 324 7.08 3.76 -4.53
N CYS A 325 8.41 3.68 -4.44
CA CYS A 325 9.11 2.44 -4.12
C CYS A 325 8.66 1.87 -2.77
N HIS A 326 8.57 2.73 -1.75
CA HIS A 326 8.09 2.34 -0.43
C HIS A 326 6.61 1.99 -0.44
N LEU A 327 5.74 2.86 -0.98
CA LEU A 327 4.29 2.67 -0.98
C LEU A 327 3.90 1.32 -1.61
N TYR A 328 4.51 0.97 -2.74
CA TYR A 328 4.11 -0.22 -3.51
C TYR A 328 4.60 -1.51 -2.84
N SER A 329 5.53 -1.38 -1.89
CA SER A 329 6.09 -2.46 -1.09
C SER A 329 5.42 -2.58 0.28
N LEU A 330 4.52 -1.67 0.66
CA LEU A 330 3.82 -1.75 1.95
C LEU A 330 2.79 -2.89 1.97
N PRO A 331 2.65 -3.65 3.08
CA PRO A 331 1.50 -4.51 3.29
C PRO A 331 0.18 -3.71 3.31
N PRO A 332 -0.96 -4.30 2.91
CA PRO A 332 -2.25 -3.60 2.86
C PRO A 332 -2.67 -2.91 4.17
N CYS A 333 -2.34 -3.48 5.32
CA CYS A 333 -2.61 -2.86 6.63
C CYS A 333 -1.83 -1.55 6.83
N GLN A 334 -0.58 -1.49 6.37
CA GLN A 334 0.24 -0.28 6.45
C GLN A 334 -0.17 0.75 5.40
N VAL A 335 -0.74 0.34 4.25
CA VAL A 335 -1.35 1.27 3.28
C VAL A 335 -2.53 2.02 3.93
N LYS A 336 -3.40 1.33 4.68
CA LYS A 336 -4.50 1.97 5.41
C LYS A 336 -3.99 2.91 6.52
N ASP A 337 -2.98 2.50 7.28
CA ASP A 337 -2.37 3.35 8.30
C ASP A 337 -1.74 4.61 7.70
N LEU A 338 -1.02 4.47 6.59
CA LEU A 338 -0.47 5.59 5.84
C LEU A 338 -1.57 6.51 5.31
N LEU A 339 -2.67 5.97 4.79
CA LEU A 339 -3.82 6.76 4.36
C LEU A 339 -4.38 7.59 5.52
N LEU A 340 -4.57 6.96 6.70
CA LEU A 340 -5.04 7.63 7.91
C LEU A 340 -4.10 8.78 8.31
N ARG A 341 -2.79 8.55 8.37
CA ARG A 341 -1.79 9.57 8.69
C ARG A 341 -1.72 10.68 7.64
N THR A 342 -1.89 10.34 6.36
CA THR A 342 -1.93 11.31 5.25
C THR A 342 -3.14 12.23 5.37
N LEU A 343 -4.33 11.67 5.64
CA LEU A 343 -5.55 12.44 5.84
C LEU A 343 -5.45 13.35 7.07
N LYS A 344 -4.92 12.84 8.21
CA LYS A 344 -4.68 13.65 9.42
C LYS A 344 -3.77 14.84 9.14
N ALA A 345 -2.63 14.61 8.50
CA ALA A 345 -1.71 15.68 8.13
C ALA A 345 -2.38 16.75 7.24
N GLY A 346 -3.27 16.32 6.32
CA GLY A 346 -4.06 17.24 5.50
C GLY A 346 -5.05 18.10 6.30
N GLN A 347 -5.67 17.53 7.35
CA GLN A 347 -6.58 18.27 8.23
C GLN A 347 -5.84 19.24 9.17
N ASP A 348 -4.70 18.83 9.72
CA ASP A 348 -3.87 19.69 10.59
C ASP A 348 -3.35 20.93 9.82
N GLY A 349 -2.90 20.73 8.58
CA GLY A 349 -2.49 21.84 7.71
C GLY A 349 -3.62 22.84 7.45
N LYS A 350 -4.86 22.38 7.31
CA LYS A 350 -6.05 23.24 7.15
C LYS A 350 -6.32 24.08 8.42
N ALA A 351 -6.16 23.49 9.60
CA ALA A 351 -6.33 24.20 10.86
C ALA A 351 -5.26 25.30 11.04
N GLN A 352 -3.99 24.99 10.74
CA GLN A 352 -2.90 25.95 10.80
C GLN A 352 -3.05 27.08 9.77
N TYR A 353 -3.44 26.77 8.53
CA TYR A 353 -3.67 27.77 7.50
C TYR A 353 -4.83 28.70 7.85
N SER A 354 -5.90 28.16 8.44
CA SER A 354 -7.05 28.95 8.91
C SER A 354 -6.66 29.86 10.07
N LEU A 355 -5.84 29.40 11.01
CA LEU A 355 -5.33 30.19 12.14
C LEU A 355 -4.41 31.33 11.65
N ASN A 356 -3.52 31.05 10.71
CA ASN A 356 -2.61 32.05 10.14
C ASN A 356 -3.37 33.13 9.36
N ASN A 357 -4.41 32.77 8.61
CA ASN A 357 -5.25 33.76 7.93
C ASN A 357 -6.10 34.58 8.90
N ALA A 358 -6.61 33.98 9.97
CA ALA A 358 -7.31 34.73 11.03
C ALA A 358 -6.40 35.77 11.68
N ASN A 359 -5.15 35.40 12.00
CA ASN A 359 -4.16 36.30 12.59
C ASN A 359 -3.70 37.42 11.63
N ASN A 360 -3.63 37.15 10.33
CA ASN A 360 -3.31 38.18 9.34
C ASN A 360 -4.47 39.17 9.12
N SER A 361 -5.72 38.73 9.28
CA SER A 361 -6.90 39.60 9.19
C SER A 361 -7.11 40.51 10.41
N THR A 362 -6.59 40.15 11.59
CA THR A 362 -6.61 41.01 12.79
C THR A 362 -5.48 42.04 12.82
N THR A 363 -4.45 41.90 11.97
CA THR A 363 -3.30 42.83 11.93
C THR A 363 -3.49 43.98 10.95
N THR A 364 -4.60 44.03 10.19
CA THR A 364 -4.86 45.08 9.16
C THR A 364 -5.90 46.13 9.54
N THR A 365 -6.40 46.13 10.77
CA THR A 365 -7.25 47.21 11.30
C THR A 365 -6.58 47.85 12.50
N PHE A 366 -5.80 48.92 12.29
CA PHE A 366 -5.71 50.14 13.13
C PHE A 366 -4.48 50.97 12.74
N SER A 367 -4.68 51.96 11.86
CA SER A 367 -4.11 53.32 11.93
C SER A 367 -4.62 54.11 10.73
N ALA A 368 -5.73 54.81 10.93
CA ALA A 368 -6.10 55.98 10.15
C ALA A 368 -6.51 57.04 11.17
N ASP A 369 -5.51 57.76 11.68
CA ASP A 369 -5.70 59.02 12.40
C ASP A 369 -6.00 60.13 11.38
N VAL A 370 -7.12 60.83 11.56
CA VAL A 370 -7.28 62.27 11.31
C VAL A 370 -8.12 62.85 12.44
#